data_AF-A0A2P4S4S9-F1
#
_entry.id   AF-A0A2P4S4S9-F1
#
_cell.length_a   1.000
_cell.length_b   1.000
_cell.length_c   1.000
_cell.angle_alpha   90.00
_cell.angle_beta   90.00
_cell.angle_gamma   90.00
#
_symmetry.space_group_name_H-M   'P 1'
#
loop_
_entity.id
_entity.type
_entity.pdbx_description
1 polymer ?
#
loop_
_entity_poly.entity_id
_entity_poly.type
_entity_poly.pdbx_seq_one_letter_code
_entity_poly.pdbx_strand_id
1 'polypeptide(L)'
;MDLLNMVFTGLFTVEMVLKIIAFKPRHYFCDAWNTFDALIVVGSVVDIAVTEVNSSEDSSRISITFFRLFRVMRLVKLLSKGEGIRTLLWTFVKSFQALPYVALLIAMIFFIYAVIGMQTFGKVALQDGTQINRNNNFQTFPQAVLLLF
;
A
#
# COMPACT_ATOMS: atom_id res chain seq x y z
N MET A 1 -0.72 15.18 -20.77
CA MET A 1 -0.66 13.91 -20.00
C MET A 1 -2.04 13.49 -19.50
N ASP A 2 -2.91 14.44 -19.15
CA ASP A 2 -4.22 14.14 -18.54
C ASP A 2 -5.25 13.54 -19.51
N LEU A 3 -5.25 13.94 -20.79
CA LEU A 3 -6.10 13.35 -21.81
C LEU A 3 -5.84 11.85 -22.01
N LEU A 4 -4.57 11.44 -21.98
CA LEU A 4 -4.16 10.04 -22.08
C LEU A 4 -4.55 9.24 -20.82
N ASN A 5 -4.44 9.84 -19.63
CA ASN A 5 -4.94 9.25 -18.39
C ASN A 5 -6.45 9.06 -18.41
N MET A 6 -7.19 10.02 -18.97
CA MET A 6 -8.65 9.97 -19.12
C MET A 6 -9.08 8.87 -20.11
N VAL A 7 -8.42 8.76 -21.27
CA VAL A 7 -8.68 7.69 -22.25
C VAL A 7 -8.40 6.31 -21.65
N PHE A 8 -7.26 6.13 -20.96
CA PHE A 8 -6.95 4.86 -20.30
C PHE A 8 -7.97 4.52 -19.21
N THR A 9 -8.43 5.52 -18.43
CA THR A 9 -9.46 5.30 -17.42
C THR A 9 -10.79 4.91 -18.04
N GLY A 10 -11.21 5.57 -19.11
CA GLY A 10 -12.41 5.19 -19.86
C GLY A 10 -12.33 3.76 -20.37
N LEU A 11 -11.24 3.37 -21.01
CA LEU A 11 -11.05 2.02 -21.54
C LEU A 11 -11.08 0.95 -20.43
N PHE A 12 -10.43 1.20 -19.29
CA PHE A 12 -10.46 0.26 -18.16
C PHE A 12 -11.82 0.21 -17.46
N THR A 13 -12.56 1.32 -17.44
CA THR A 13 -13.93 1.36 -16.92
C THR A 13 -14.85 0.50 -17.80
N VAL A 14 -14.74 0.63 -19.12
CA VAL A 14 -15.49 -0.21 -20.07
C VAL A 14 -15.11 -1.68 -19.93
N GLU A 15 -13.82 -2.01 -19.84
CA GLU A 15 -13.33 -3.38 -19.60
C GLU A 15 -13.94 -3.97 -18.31
N MET A 16 -13.99 -3.18 -17.24
CA MET A 16 -14.54 -3.59 -15.93
C MET A 16 -16.05 -3.82 -16.00
N VAL A 17 -16.80 -2.91 -16.62
CA VAL A 17 -18.26 -3.05 -16.82
C VAL A 17 -18.59 -4.30 -17.65
N LEU A 18 -17.85 -4.55 -18.74
CA LEU A 18 -18.04 -5.75 -19.56
C LEU A 18 -17.78 -7.04 -18.75
N LYS A 19 -16.73 -7.08 -17.93
CA LYS A 19 -16.45 -8.24 -17.06
C LYS A 19 -17.55 -8.47 -16.01
N ILE A 20 -18.11 -7.40 -15.42
CA ILE A 20 -19.18 -7.51 -14.42
C ILE A 20 -20.46 -8.09 -15.06
N ILE A 21 -20.80 -7.63 -16.26
CA ILE A 21 -21.96 -8.13 -17.00
C ILE A 21 -21.76 -9.59 -17.42
N ALA A 22 -20.56 -9.94 -17.91
CA ALA A 22 -20.27 -11.29 -18.40
C ALA A 22 -20.19 -12.35 -17.28
N PHE A 23 -19.54 -12.05 -16.15
CA PHE A 23 -19.27 -13.05 -15.10
C PHE A 23 -20.34 -13.12 -13.99
N LYS A 24 -21.36 -12.23 -14.01
CA LYS A 24 -22.21 -11.90 -12.86
C LYS A 24 -21.41 -11.33 -11.67
N PRO A 25 -21.93 -10.29 -10.98
CA PRO A 25 -21.21 -9.61 -9.91
C PRO A 25 -20.75 -10.56 -8.79
N ARG A 26 -21.53 -11.60 -8.48
CA ARG A 26 -21.21 -12.57 -7.42
C ARG A 26 -19.95 -13.41 -7.73
N HIS A 27 -19.71 -13.77 -8.98
CA HIS A 27 -18.50 -14.52 -9.34
C HIS A 27 -17.30 -13.57 -9.53
N TYR A 28 -17.56 -12.34 -9.98
CA TYR A 28 -16.53 -11.32 -10.15
C TYR A 28 -15.83 -10.96 -8.83
N PHE A 29 -16.58 -10.78 -7.74
CA PHE A 29 -16.00 -10.45 -6.42
C PHE A 29 -15.37 -11.65 -5.68
N CYS A 30 -15.57 -12.88 -6.15
CA CYS A 30 -14.87 -14.05 -5.59
C CYS A 30 -13.42 -14.13 -6.04
N ASP A 31 -13.06 -13.60 -7.21
CA ASP A 31 -11.67 -13.53 -7.64
C ASP A 31 -11.01 -12.26 -7.07
N ALA A 32 -10.02 -12.45 -6.20
CA ALA A 32 -9.26 -11.37 -5.58
C ALA A 32 -8.60 -10.45 -6.62
N TRP A 33 -8.19 -10.99 -7.77
CA TRP A 33 -7.57 -10.21 -8.85
C TRP A 33 -8.55 -9.30 -9.57
N ASN A 34 -9.78 -9.78 -9.78
CA ASN A 34 -10.85 -8.97 -10.38
C ASN A 34 -11.30 -7.87 -9.42
N THR A 35 -11.41 -8.20 -8.13
CA THR A 35 -11.72 -7.21 -7.08
C THR A 35 -10.64 -6.12 -7.01
N PHE A 36 -9.36 -6.49 -7.13
CA PHE A 36 -8.25 -5.55 -7.17
C PHE A 36 -8.27 -4.65 -8.42
N ASP A 37 -8.56 -5.22 -9.61
CA ASP A 37 -8.75 -4.45 -10.85
C ASP A 37 -9.87 -3.41 -10.70
N ALA A 38 -11.03 -3.83 -10.16
CA ALA A 38 -12.16 -2.93 -9.89
C ALA A 38 -11.81 -1.78 -8.93
N LEU A 39 -11.08 -2.07 -7.85
CA LEU A 39 -10.65 -1.06 -6.90
C LEU A 39 -9.73 -0.02 -7.55
N ILE A 40 -8.80 -0.44 -8.42
CA ILE A 40 -7.93 0.47 -9.17
C ILE A 40 -8.74 1.35 -10.13
N VAL A 41 -9.71 0.77 -10.84
CA VAL A 41 -10.57 1.51 -11.78
C VAL A 41 -11.38 2.57 -11.04
N VAL A 42 -12.04 2.20 -9.93
CA VAL A 42 -12.80 3.15 -9.10
C VAL A 42 -11.89 4.24 -8.54
N GLY A 43 -10.72 3.88 -7.98
CA GLY A 43 -9.75 4.85 -7.48
C GLY A 43 -9.22 5.80 -8.56
N SER A 44 -9.05 5.33 -9.79
CA SER A 44 -8.64 6.17 -10.93
C SER A 44 -9.74 7.15 -11.35
N VAL A 45 -11.00 6.73 -11.32
CA VAL A 45 -12.15 7.61 -11.63
C VAL A 45 -12.29 8.69 -10.56
N VAL A 46 -12.14 8.31 -9.29
CA VAL A 46 -12.16 9.26 -8.16
C VAL A 46 -10.99 10.25 -8.25
N ASP A 47 -9.78 9.81 -8.57
CA ASP A 47 -8.61 10.69 -8.76
C ASP A 47 -8.87 11.77 -9.83
N ILE A 48 -9.46 11.39 -10.98
CA ILE A 48 -9.81 12.34 -12.04
C ILE A 48 -10.89 13.30 -11.56
N ALA A 49 -11.99 12.80 -10.96
CA ALA A 49 -13.08 13.64 -10.48
C ALA A 49 -12.62 14.65 -9.41
N VAL A 50 -11.77 14.22 -8.48
CA VAL A 50 -11.18 15.07 -7.45
C VAL A 50 -10.23 16.11 -8.07
N THR A 51 -9.42 15.72 -9.06
CA THR A 51 -8.49 16.65 -9.74
C THR A 51 -9.24 17.75 -10.49
N GLU A 52 -10.33 17.41 -11.19
CA GLU A 52 -11.15 18.39 -11.92
C GLU A 52 -11.89 19.35 -10.97
N VAL A 53 -12.43 18.84 -9.86
CA VAL A 53 -13.23 19.63 -8.89
C VAL A 53 -12.37 20.52 -7.99
N ASN A 54 -11.15 20.09 -7.62
CA ASN A 54 -10.28 20.82 -6.67
C ASN A 54 -9.37 21.86 -7.32
N SER A 55 -9.58 22.20 -8.59
CA SER A 55 -8.88 23.32 -9.26
C SER A 55 -9.16 24.69 -8.63
N SER A 56 -10.06 24.78 -7.64
CA SER A 56 -10.53 26.02 -7.03
C SER A 56 -10.13 26.29 -5.57
N GLU A 57 -9.50 25.38 -4.80
CA GLU A 57 -9.12 25.69 -3.39
C GLU A 57 -7.79 25.07 -2.89
N ASP A 58 -7.02 25.91 -2.17
CA ASP A 58 -5.64 25.69 -1.69
C ASP A 58 -5.48 24.63 -0.58
N SER A 59 -6.59 24.09 -0.03
CA SER A 59 -6.58 23.10 1.07
C SER A 59 -6.31 21.65 0.62
N SER A 60 -6.11 21.42 -0.69
CA SER A 60 -6.14 20.10 -1.33
C SER A 60 -4.77 19.45 -1.58
N ARG A 61 -3.66 20.04 -1.12
CA ARG A 61 -2.29 19.54 -1.48
C ARG A 61 -1.95 18.14 -0.97
N ILE A 62 -2.47 17.74 0.19
CA ILE A 62 -2.22 16.41 0.78
C ILE A 62 -3.05 15.32 0.08
N SER A 63 -4.33 15.59 -0.17
CA SER A 63 -5.23 14.64 -0.85
C SER A 63 -4.80 14.40 -2.30
N ILE A 64 -4.40 15.45 -3.02
CA ILE A 64 -3.90 15.34 -4.40
C ILE A 64 -2.68 14.40 -4.49
N THR A 65 -1.78 14.39 -3.51
CA THR A 65 -0.60 13.50 -3.56
C THR A 65 -0.97 12.03 -3.33
N PHE A 66 -1.93 11.77 -2.45
CA PHE A 66 -2.42 10.41 -2.18
C PHE A 66 -3.19 9.83 -3.38
N PHE A 67 -4.07 10.60 -4.01
CA PHE A 67 -4.86 10.12 -5.15
C PHE A 67 -4.00 9.80 -6.38
N ARG A 68 -2.87 10.49 -6.58
CA ARG A 68 -1.87 10.16 -7.62
C ARG A 68 -1.30 8.74 -7.47
N LEU A 69 -1.30 8.15 -6.27
CA LEU A 69 -0.83 6.77 -6.07
C LEU A 69 -1.70 5.76 -6.80
N PHE A 70 -3.01 6.03 -6.99
CA PHE A 70 -3.88 5.15 -7.77
C PHE A 70 -3.44 5.03 -9.23
N ARG A 71 -2.80 6.08 -9.79
CA ARG A 71 -2.20 6.02 -11.14
C ARG A 71 -1.05 5.02 -11.20
N VAL A 72 -0.23 4.95 -10.16
CA VAL A 72 0.89 3.99 -10.06
C VAL A 72 0.35 2.57 -9.86
N MET A 73 -0.74 2.39 -9.10
CA MET A 73 -1.39 1.10 -8.90
C MET A 73 -1.85 0.43 -10.21
N ARG A 74 -2.07 1.21 -11.28
CA ARG A 74 -2.38 0.67 -12.62
C ARG A 74 -1.25 -0.19 -13.19
N LEU A 75 0.01 0.07 -12.82
CA LEU A 75 1.13 -0.79 -13.22
C LEU A 75 1.01 -2.18 -12.57
N VAL A 76 0.44 -2.25 -11.35
CA VAL A 76 0.19 -3.51 -10.65
C VAL A 76 -0.86 -4.36 -11.39
N LYS A 77 -1.77 -3.75 -12.17
CA LYS A 77 -2.69 -4.49 -13.07
C LYS A 77 -1.94 -5.30 -14.14
N LEU A 78 -0.71 -4.92 -14.52
CA LEU A 78 0.09 -5.73 -15.43
C LEU A 78 0.48 -7.07 -14.79
N LEU A 79 0.68 -7.10 -13.47
CA LEU A 79 0.97 -8.32 -12.73
C LEU A 79 -0.22 -9.28 -12.70
N SER A 80 -1.45 -8.76 -12.72
CA SER A 80 -2.66 -9.58 -12.73
C SER A 80 -2.95 -10.23 -14.10
N LYS A 81 -2.35 -9.72 -15.19
CA LYS A 81 -2.50 -10.26 -16.54
C LYS A 81 -1.57 -11.45 -16.81
N GLY A 82 -0.44 -11.54 -16.12
CA GLY A 82 0.51 -12.63 -16.28
C GLY A 82 0.15 -13.85 -15.43
N GLU A 83 -0.28 -14.94 -16.04
CA GLU A 83 -0.61 -16.20 -15.33
C GLU A 83 0.57 -16.74 -14.51
N GLY A 84 1.79 -16.64 -15.05
CA GLY A 84 3.02 -17.00 -14.34
C GLY A 84 3.26 -16.14 -13.10
N ILE A 85 3.11 -14.81 -13.22
CA ILE A 85 3.27 -13.86 -12.10
C ILE A 85 2.21 -14.10 -11.02
N ARG A 86 0.95 -14.30 -11.44
CA ARG A 86 -0.15 -14.62 -10.54
C ARG A 86 0.11 -15.90 -9.75
N THR A 87 0.61 -16.93 -10.42
CA THR A 87 0.97 -18.20 -9.78
C THR A 87 2.12 -18.02 -8.80
N LEU A 88 3.18 -17.29 -9.18
CA LEU A 88 4.31 -16.97 -8.31
C LEU A 88 3.87 -16.20 -7.06
N LEU A 89 3.10 -15.13 -7.21
CA LEU A 89 2.58 -14.36 -6.08
C LEU A 89 1.69 -15.20 -5.18
N TRP A 90 0.84 -16.07 -5.75
CA TRP A 90 0.04 -17.02 -4.97
C TRP A 90 0.91 -17.98 -4.16
N THR A 91 1.95 -18.55 -4.78
CA THR A 91 2.90 -19.43 -4.06
C THR A 91 3.65 -18.69 -2.97
N PHE A 92 4.05 -17.43 -3.21
CA PHE A 92 4.73 -16.60 -2.23
C PHE A 92 3.84 -16.34 -1.01
N VAL A 93 2.59 -15.93 -1.24
CA VAL A 93 1.60 -15.73 -0.17
C VAL A 93 1.36 -17.03 0.60
N LYS A 94 1.28 -18.17 -0.08
CA LYS A 94 1.16 -19.48 0.56
C LYS A 94 2.37 -19.84 1.43
N SER A 95 3.58 -19.52 0.98
CA SER A 95 4.80 -19.72 1.76
C SER A 95 4.83 -18.87 3.04
N PHE A 96 4.36 -17.62 2.99
CA PHE A 96 4.21 -16.79 4.19
C PHE A 96 3.18 -17.38 5.17
N GLN A 97 2.05 -17.88 4.66
CA GLN A 97 1.03 -18.54 5.48
C GLN A 97 1.53 -19.82 6.15
N ALA A 98 2.56 -20.46 5.61
CA ALA A 98 3.15 -21.67 6.19
C ALA A 98 4.10 -21.38 7.37
N LEU A 99 4.55 -20.13 7.55
CA LEU A 99 5.56 -19.75 8.55
C LEU A 99 5.11 -18.70 9.59
N PRO A 100 3.87 -18.76 10.13
CA PRO A 100 3.40 -17.75 11.07
C PRO A 100 4.19 -17.76 12.38
N TYR A 101 4.63 -18.93 12.84
CA TYR A 101 5.40 -19.06 14.09
C TYR A 101 6.80 -18.45 14.00
N VAL A 102 7.44 -18.54 12.83
CA VAL A 102 8.76 -17.91 12.62
C VAL A 102 8.62 -16.39 12.63
N ALA A 103 7.61 -15.86 11.95
CA ALA A 103 7.31 -14.43 11.97
C ALA A 103 6.99 -13.93 13.39
N LEU A 104 6.21 -14.71 14.16
CA LEU A 104 5.90 -14.40 15.55
C LEU A 104 7.15 -14.39 16.43
N LEU A 105 8.06 -15.36 16.25
CA LEU A 105 9.31 -15.41 17.00
C LEU A 105 10.18 -14.18 16.71
N ILE A 106 10.30 -13.78 15.44
CA ILE A 106 10.99 -12.53 15.07
C ILE A 106 10.32 -11.33 15.75
N ALA A 107 8.99 -11.20 15.65
CA ALA A 107 8.26 -10.11 16.31
C ALA A 107 8.46 -10.08 17.83
N MET A 108 8.56 -11.24 18.49
CA MET A 108 8.84 -11.36 19.92
C MET A 108 10.25 -10.88 20.27
N ILE A 109 11.26 -11.21 19.43
CA ILE A 109 12.63 -10.69 19.59
C ILE A 109 12.61 -9.16 19.52
N PHE A 110 12.00 -8.59 18.49
CA PHE A 110 11.85 -7.13 18.34
C PHE A 110 11.17 -6.51 19.56
N PHE A 111 10.11 -7.13 20.07
CA PHE A 111 9.40 -6.66 21.26
C PHE A 111 10.29 -6.64 22.50
N ILE A 112 10.98 -7.74 22.80
CA ILE A 112 11.86 -7.84 23.97
C ILE A 112 12.98 -6.82 23.90
N TYR A 113 13.69 -6.74 22.77
CA TYR A 113 14.80 -5.79 22.60
C TYR A 113 14.33 -4.33 22.57
N ALA A 114 13.15 -4.03 22.02
CA ALA A 114 12.60 -2.68 22.07
C ALA A 114 12.30 -2.27 23.51
N VAL A 115 11.68 -3.14 24.32
CA VAL A 115 11.37 -2.85 25.73
C VAL A 115 12.66 -2.68 26.56
N ILE A 116 13.63 -3.57 26.39
CA ILE A 116 14.94 -3.45 27.05
C ILE A 116 15.61 -2.14 26.64
N GLY A 117 15.68 -1.84 25.34
CA GLY A 117 16.30 -0.62 24.81
C GLY A 117 15.64 0.66 25.32
N MET A 118 14.31 0.69 25.48
CA MET A 118 13.61 1.81 26.10
C MET A 118 13.97 1.97 27.59
N GLN A 119 14.06 0.87 28.34
CA GLN A 119 14.39 0.93 29.77
C GLN A 119 15.84 1.34 30.02
N THR A 120 16.79 0.89 29.18
CA THR A 120 18.22 1.19 29.33
C THR A 120 18.63 2.51 28.67
N PHE A 121 18.09 2.82 27.49
CA PHE A 121 18.53 3.94 26.65
C PHE A 121 17.46 5.01 26.41
N GLY A 122 16.25 4.88 26.98
CA GLY A 122 15.16 5.83 26.77
C GLY A 122 15.38 7.23 27.35
N LYS A 123 16.36 7.41 28.26
CA LYS A 123 16.71 8.71 28.86
C LYS A 123 17.91 9.40 28.21
N VAL A 124 18.48 8.82 27.16
CA VAL A 124 19.62 9.44 26.46
C VAL A 124 19.16 10.74 25.80
N ALA A 125 19.91 11.82 26.03
CA ALA A 125 19.62 13.13 25.46
C ALA A 125 19.75 13.07 23.93
N LEU A 126 18.74 13.58 23.23
CA LEU A 126 18.75 13.68 21.78
C LEU A 126 19.65 14.86 21.39
N GLN A 127 20.76 14.60 20.72
CA GLN A 127 21.65 15.64 20.21
C GLN A 127 21.74 15.56 18.69
N ASP A 128 21.32 16.63 18.03
CA ASP A 128 21.39 16.76 16.58
C ASP A 128 22.86 16.82 16.14
N GLY A 129 23.31 15.77 15.44
CA GLY A 129 24.71 15.56 15.04
C GLY A 129 25.35 14.28 15.61
N THR A 130 24.69 13.62 16.56
CA THR A 130 25.10 12.29 17.07
C THR A 130 24.24 11.17 16.45
N GLN A 131 24.65 9.91 16.66
CA GLN A 131 23.91 8.73 16.17
C GLN A 131 22.53 8.58 16.85
N ILE A 132 22.34 9.19 18.02
CA ILE A 132 21.07 9.22 18.75
C ILE A 132 20.44 10.62 18.58
N ASN A 133 19.40 10.68 17.76
CA ASN A 133 18.78 11.93 17.34
C ASN A 133 17.25 11.80 17.35
N ARG A 134 16.55 12.87 16.95
CA ARG A 134 15.08 12.86 16.93
C ARG A 134 14.47 11.80 16.03
N ASN A 135 15.20 11.28 15.05
CA ASN A 135 14.75 10.23 14.13
C ASN A 135 15.14 8.83 14.62
N ASN A 136 16.23 8.71 15.37
CA ASN A 136 16.81 7.45 15.83
C ASN A 136 16.97 7.45 17.36
N ASN A 137 15.97 6.95 18.09
CA ASN A 137 16.00 6.90 19.55
C ASN A 137 15.13 5.78 20.16
N PHE A 138 15.31 5.58 21.46
CA PHE A 138 14.58 4.61 22.28
C PHE A 138 13.55 5.27 23.22
N GLN A 139 13.05 6.46 22.90
CA GLN A 139 12.09 7.16 23.77
C GLN A 139 10.67 6.60 23.64
N THR A 140 10.31 6.11 22.46
CA THR A 140 8.98 5.56 22.18
C THR A 140 9.08 4.16 21.58
N PHE A 141 8.06 3.34 21.82
CA PHE A 141 8.05 1.95 21.34
C PHE A 141 8.14 1.82 19.80
N PRO A 142 7.34 2.56 19.00
CA PRO A 142 7.46 2.47 17.54
C PRO A 142 8.84 2.87 17.02
N GLN A 143 9.48 3.85 17.68
CA GLN A 143 10.79 4.35 17.27
C GLN A 143 11.92 3.40 17.68
N ALA A 144 11.80 2.75 18.84
CA ALA A 144 12.68 1.67 19.26
C ALA A 144 12.60 0.46 18.32
N VAL A 145 11.40 0.08 17.89
CA VAL A 145 11.21 -0.99 16.88
C VAL A 145 11.79 -0.58 15.53
N LEU A 146 11.60 0.67 15.10
CA LEU A 146 12.17 1.19 13.85
C LEU A 146 13.70 1.20 13.87
N LEU A 147 14.31 1.54 15.01
CA LEU A 147 15.77 1.53 15.19
C LEU A 147 16.34 0.10 15.15
N LEU A 148 15.60 -0.88 15.64
CA LEU A 148 16.00 -2.30 15.62
C LEU A 148 15.76 -2.99 14.26
N PHE A 149 14.97 -2.39 13.37
CA PHE A 149 14.60 -2.95 12.07
C PHE A 149 15.66 -2.65 11.01
#